data_AF-M5RAS9-F1
#
_entry.id   AF-M5RAS9-F1
#
_cell.length_a   1.000
_cell.length_b   1.000
_cell.length_c   1.000
_cell.angle_alpha   90.00
_cell.angle_beta   90.00
_cell.angle_gamma   90.00
#
_symmetry.space_group_name_H-M   'P 1'
#
loop_
_entity.id
_entity.type
_entity.pdbx_description
1 polymer ?
#
loop_
_entity_poly.entity_id
_entity_poly.type
_entity_poly.pdbx_seq_one_letter_code
_entity_poly.pdbx_strand_id
1 'polypeptide(L)'
;MMSLSQIAQWMIRIRQQEERTPALVLPERFGLRSSFYDSLGNAFVDAGIHQVRFDVLRPIGGLWQATTNRLFAYQARQINRVLARGNANGRHIHLAWTAAIARPTQNGSHLLSTFVVGIATTSDTLPSWIVPIGISESMA
;
A
#
# COMPACT_ATOMS: atom_id res chain seq x y z
N MET A 1 -9.29 19.14 3.19
CA MET A 1 -8.31 18.04 3.28
C MET A 1 -9.05 16.74 3.52
N MET A 2 -8.68 15.65 2.85
CA MET A 2 -9.29 14.33 3.10
C MET A 2 -8.67 13.68 4.35
N SER A 3 -9.48 13.07 5.21
CA SER A 3 -9.00 12.24 6.32
C SER A 3 -8.55 10.85 5.84
N LEU A 4 -7.77 10.12 6.65
CA LEU A 4 -7.37 8.75 6.33
C LEU A 4 -8.58 7.81 6.13
N SER A 5 -9.66 8.01 6.89
CA SER A 5 -10.91 7.28 6.71
C SER A 5 -11.57 7.57 5.36
N GLN A 6 -11.53 8.83 4.90
CA GLN A 6 -12.03 9.20 3.57
C GLN A 6 -11.16 8.60 2.45
N ILE A 7 -9.83 8.57 2.63
CA ILE A 7 -8.92 7.89 1.70
C ILE A 7 -9.24 6.39 1.64
N ALA A 8 -9.35 5.72 2.79
CA ALA A 8 -9.67 4.29 2.84
C ALA A 8 -11.02 3.98 2.15
N GLN A 9 -12.07 4.75 2.43
CA GLN A 9 -13.37 4.59 1.77
C GLN A 9 -13.30 4.81 0.27
N TRP A 10 -12.53 5.80 -0.19
CA TRP A 10 -12.35 6.05 -1.61
C TRP A 10 -11.59 4.91 -2.29
N MET A 11 -10.54 4.39 -1.66
CA MET A 11 -9.80 3.21 -2.14
C MET A 11 -10.70 1.98 -2.24
N ILE A 12 -11.54 1.74 -1.23
CA ILE A 12 -12.52 0.64 -1.24
C ILE A 12 -13.47 0.80 -2.42
N ARG A 13 -13.97 2.02 -2.66
CA ARG A 13 -14.84 2.32 -3.79
C ARG A 13 -14.17 2.04 -5.14
N ILE A 14 -12.93 2.51 -5.33
CA ILE A 14 -12.14 2.24 -6.55
C ILE A 14 -12.07 0.75 -6.82
N ARG A 15 -11.72 -0.05 -5.80
CA ARG A 15 -11.58 -1.50 -5.97
C ARG A 15 -12.92 -2.16 -6.32
N GLN A 16 -14.00 -1.77 -5.66
CA GLN A 16 -15.32 -2.39 -5.83
C GLN A 16 -16.02 -1.99 -7.14
N GLN A 17 -15.85 -0.74 -7.60
CA GLN A 17 -16.61 -0.19 -8.73
C GLN A 17 -15.82 -0.19 -10.03
N GLU A 18 -14.52 0.06 -9.97
CA GLU A 18 -13.68 0.19 -11.17
C GLU A 18 -12.87 -1.07 -11.47
N GLU A 19 -12.87 -2.04 -10.54
CA GLU A 19 -12.01 -3.24 -10.62
C GLU A 19 -10.53 -2.89 -10.85
N ARG A 20 -10.09 -1.80 -10.22
CA ARG A 20 -8.71 -1.28 -10.30
C ARG A 20 -8.03 -1.30 -8.95
N THR A 21 -6.70 -1.33 -8.95
CA THR A 21 -5.91 -1.22 -7.72
C THR A 21 -5.71 0.26 -7.39
N PRO A 22 -6.14 0.75 -6.22
CA PRO A 22 -5.80 2.11 -5.80
C PRO A 22 -4.31 2.20 -5.47
N ALA A 23 -3.64 3.29 -5.86
CA ALA A 23 -2.25 3.54 -5.49
C ALA A 23 -2.04 4.95 -4.95
N LEU A 24 -1.30 5.07 -3.85
CA LEU A 24 -0.86 6.35 -3.31
C LEU A 24 0.37 6.81 -4.08
N VAL A 25 0.30 8.04 -4.61
CA VAL A 25 1.42 8.68 -5.32
C VAL A 25 2.03 9.73 -4.42
N LEU A 26 3.31 9.52 -4.10
CA LEU A 26 4.11 10.34 -3.20
C LEU A 26 5.11 11.21 -3.97
N PRO A 27 5.47 12.40 -3.47
CA PRO A 27 6.64 13.14 -3.99
C PRO A 27 7.93 12.30 -3.90
N GLU A 28 8.88 12.46 -4.81
CA GLU A 28 10.07 11.58 -4.95
C GLU A 28 10.94 11.42 -3.68
N ARG A 29 10.95 12.42 -2.79
CA ARG A 29 11.77 12.41 -1.57
C ARG A 29 10.96 12.02 -0.33
N PHE A 30 9.71 11.62 -0.55
CA PHE A 30 8.75 11.41 0.51
C PHE A 30 8.56 9.91 0.77
N GLY A 31 8.80 9.51 2.02
CA GLY A 31 8.60 8.14 2.47
C GLY A 31 7.55 8.12 3.58
N LEU A 32 6.57 7.21 3.45
CA LEU A 32 5.56 7.01 4.49
C LEU A 32 6.19 6.33 5.71
N ARG A 33 5.86 6.83 6.90
CA ARG A 33 6.29 6.26 8.18
C ARG A 33 5.45 5.04 8.52
N SER A 34 5.96 4.17 9.40
CA SER A 34 5.21 3.01 9.91
C SER A 34 3.86 3.39 10.51
N SER A 35 3.77 4.55 11.19
CA SER A 35 2.53 5.07 11.76
C SER A 35 1.48 5.40 10.71
N PHE A 36 1.86 5.82 9.51
CA PHE A 36 0.92 6.06 8.42
C PHE A 36 0.28 4.76 7.97
N TYR A 37 1.09 3.74 7.69
CA TYR A 37 0.58 2.42 7.26
C TYR A 37 -0.30 1.79 8.33
N ASP A 38 0.04 1.98 9.61
CA ASP A 38 -0.77 1.51 10.74
C ASP A 38 -2.13 2.22 10.80
N SER A 39 -2.14 3.55 10.75
CA SER A 39 -3.37 4.36 10.80
C SER A 39 -4.27 4.12 9.59
N LEU A 40 -3.71 4.08 8.38
CA LEU A 40 -4.47 3.78 7.18
C LEU A 40 -4.99 2.34 7.20
N GLY A 41 -4.18 1.39 7.67
CA GLY A 41 -4.61 0.02 7.88
C GLY A 41 -5.75 -0.11 8.89
N ASN A 42 -5.72 0.66 9.99
CA ASN A 42 -6.84 0.72 10.94
C ASN A 42 -8.10 1.27 10.28
N ALA A 43 -7.99 2.32 9.45
CA ALA A 43 -9.13 2.84 8.70
C ALA A 43 -9.75 1.80 7.75
N PHE A 44 -8.95 0.87 7.19
CA PHE A 44 -9.47 -0.27 6.43
C PHE A 44 -10.16 -1.31 7.31
N VAL A 45 -9.60 -1.62 8.47
CA VAL A 45 -10.21 -2.55 9.45
C VAL A 45 -11.56 -2.03 9.92
N ASP A 46 -11.65 -0.73 10.24
CA ASP A 46 -12.90 -0.07 10.64
C ASP A 46 -13.97 -0.13 9.53
N ALA A 47 -13.54 -0.25 8.27
CA ALA A 47 -14.39 -0.45 7.10
C ALA A 47 -14.64 -1.94 6.75
N GLY A 48 -14.23 -2.89 7.60
CA GLY A 48 -14.44 -4.33 7.44
C GLY A 48 -13.39 -5.05 6.58
N ILE A 49 -12.28 -4.39 6.22
CA ILE A 49 -11.18 -4.98 5.46
C ILE A 49 -10.06 -5.39 6.40
N HIS A 50 -10.02 -6.67 6.77
CA HIS A 50 -9.07 -7.21 7.75
C HIS A 50 -7.74 -7.67 7.15
N GLN A 51 -7.62 -7.79 5.82
CA GLN A 51 -6.38 -8.17 5.14
C GLN A 51 -5.96 -7.08 4.16
N VAL A 52 -4.89 -6.36 4.47
CA VAL A 52 -4.37 -5.27 3.63
C VAL A 52 -2.90 -5.51 3.31
N ARG A 53 -2.55 -5.37 2.03
CA ARG A 53 -1.18 -5.44 1.53
C ARG A 53 -0.82 -4.14 0.83
N PHE A 54 0.21 -3.48 1.33
CA PHE A 54 0.82 -2.33 0.68
C PHE A 54 1.94 -2.80 -0.24
N ASP A 55 1.77 -2.61 -1.54
CA ASP A 55 2.78 -2.91 -2.55
C ASP A 55 3.53 -1.63 -2.91
N VAL A 56 4.72 -1.45 -2.33
CA VAL A 56 5.59 -0.31 -2.62
C VAL A 56 6.39 -0.61 -3.87
N LEU A 57 6.12 0.16 -4.92
CA LEU A 57 6.79 0.05 -6.20
C LEU A 57 8.25 0.48 -6.06
N ARG A 58 9.15 -0.22 -6.75
CA ARG A 58 10.52 0.25 -6.93
C ARG A 58 11.00 0.15 -8.37
N PRO A 59 11.84 1.11 -8.79
CA PRO A 59 12.50 1.04 -10.08
C PRO A 59 13.40 -0.21 -10.12
N ILE A 60 13.31 -0.93 -11.24
CA ILE A 60 14.10 -2.13 -11.53
C ILE A 60 15.28 -1.71 -12.40
N GLY A 61 16.51 -1.73 -11.88
CA GLY A 61 17.72 -1.57 -12.70
C GLY A 61 18.99 -1.17 -11.95
N GLY A 62 20.11 -1.81 -12.31
CA GLY A 62 21.48 -1.41 -11.97
C GLY A 62 22.22 -2.23 -10.90
N LEU A 63 23.56 -2.22 -10.92
CA LEU A 63 24.42 -2.87 -9.92
C LEU A 63 24.19 -2.36 -8.48
N TRP A 64 23.69 -1.13 -8.33
CA TRP A 64 23.27 -0.54 -7.04
C TRP A 64 22.03 -1.21 -6.41
N GLN A 65 21.37 -2.12 -7.13
CA GLN A 65 20.16 -2.79 -6.68
C GLN A 65 20.44 -3.82 -5.58
N ALA A 66 21.59 -4.51 -5.60
CA ALA A 66 21.91 -5.53 -4.60
C ALA A 66 22.10 -4.94 -3.19
N THR A 67 22.74 -3.78 -3.10
CA THR A 67 22.99 -3.08 -1.81
C THR A 67 21.73 -2.40 -1.29
N THR A 68 21.00 -1.71 -2.16
CA THR A 68 19.73 -1.08 -1.80
C THR A 68 18.69 -2.12 -1.39
N ASN A 69 18.62 -3.28 -2.07
CA ASN A 69 17.71 -4.37 -1.70
C ASN A 69 17.86 -4.83 -0.24
N ARG A 70 19.08 -4.82 0.32
CA ARG A 70 19.30 -5.16 1.74
C ARG A 70 18.73 -4.09 2.67
N LEU A 71 19.00 -2.82 2.40
CA LEU A 71 18.47 -1.69 3.19
C LEU A 71 16.94 -1.68 3.18
N PHE A 72 16.34 -1.86 2.02
CA PHE A 72 14.90 -1.86 1.89
C PHE A 72 14.25 -3.12 2.47
N ALA A 73 14.87 -4.30 2.33
CA ALA A 73 14.39 -5.50 3.03
C ALA A 73 14.42 -5.29 4.55
N TYR A 74 15.44 -4.60 5.06
CA TYR A 74 15.50 -4.22 6.47
C TYR A 74 14.39 -3.23 6.85
N GLN A 75 14.16 -2.19 6.05
CA GLN A 75 13.05 -1.23 6.27
C GLN A 75 11.68 -1.91 6.23
N ALA A 76 11.41 -2.78 5.25
CA ALA A 76 10.17 -3.56 5.21
C ALA A 76 10.01 -4.41 6.47
N ARG A 77 11.07 -5.10 6.91
CA ARG A 77 11.03 -5.90 8.13
C ARG A 77 10.77 -5.02 9.36
N GLN A 78 11.38 -3.85 9.45
CA GLN A 78 11.14 -2.89 10.54
C GLN A 78 9.68 -2.43 10.57
N ILE A 79 9.13 -2.02 9.42
CA ILE A 79 7.72 -1.60 9.33
C ILE A 79 6.78 -2.77 9.63
N ASN A 80 7.00 -3.94 9.02
CA ASN A 80 6.17 -5.12 9.25
C ASN A 80 6.23 -5.61 10.70
N ARG A 81 7.33 -5.40 11.43
CA ARG A 81 7.39 -5.68 12.88
C ARG A 81 6.44 -4.79 13.67
N VAL A 82 6.29 -3.53 13.28
CA VAL A 82 5.33 -2.61 13.93
C VAL A 82 3.90 -3.04 13.58
N LEU A 83 3.63 -3.30 12.30
CA LEU A 83 2.31 -3.71 11.83
C LEU A 83 1.86 -5.04 12.44
N ALA A 84 2.78 -6.00 12.59
CA ALA A 84 2.54 -7.33 13.15
C ALA A 84 2.02 -7.30 14.59
N ARG A 85 2.27 -6.24 15.36
CA ARG A 85 1.71 -6.11 16.72
C ARG A 85 0.18 -6.07 16.71
N GLY A 86 -0.43 -5.52 15.66
CA GLY A 86 -1.88 -5.57 15.49
C GLY A 86 -2.39 -6.84 14.82
N ASN A 87 -1.52 -7.66 14.21
CA ASN A 87 -1.93 -8.95 13.60
C ASN A 87 -2.43 -9.97 14.62
N ALA A 88 -2.01 -9.85 15.88
CA ALA A 88 -2.55 -10.66 16.98
C ALA A 88 -4.06 -10.43 17.22
N ASN A 89 -4.62 -9.31 16.75
CA ASN A 89 -6.02 -8.93 16.91
C ASN A 89 -6.87 -9.18 15.65
N GLY A 90 -6.44 -10.09 14.76
CA GLY A 90 -7.17 -10.42 13.52
C GLY A 90 -7.03 -9.39 12.39
N ARG A 91 -6.14 -8.39 12.56
CA ARG A 91 -5.81 -7.38 11.54
C ARG A 91 -4.55 -7.79 10.78
N HIS A 92 -4.65 -8.29 9.56
CA HIS A 92 -3.49 -8.69 8.77
C HIS A 92 -3.04 -7.57 7.83
N ILE A 93 -2.15 -6.71 8.31
CA ILE A 93 -1.54 -5.65 7.50
C ILE A 93 -0.09 -6.01 7.21
N HIS A 94 0.32 -5.89 5.95
CA HIS A 94 1.68 -6.17 5.50
C HIS A 94 2.13 -5.18 4.42
N LEU A 95 3.41 -4.83 4.47
CA LEU A 95 4.10 -4.03 3.45
C LEU A 95 5.09 -4.91 2.69
N ALA A 96 4.96 -4.94 1.36
CA ALA A 96 5.87 -5.58 0.43
C ALA A 96 6.52 -4.54 -0.48
N TRP A 97 7.82 -4.69 -0.71
CA TRP A 97 8.49 -4.00 -1.81
C TRP A 97 8.36 -4.87 -3.05
N THR A 98 7.84 -4.30 -4.14
CA THR A 98 7.52 -5.07 -5.34
C THR A 98 8.05 -4.37 -6.60
N ALA A 99 8.35 -5.20 -7.60
CA ALA A 99 8.64 -4.77 -8.95
C ALA A 99 7.40 -4.23 -9.68
N ALA A 100 6.21 -4.65 -9.25
CA ALA A 100 4.93 -4.25 -9.81
C ALA A 100 3.84 -4.37 -8.74
N ILE A 101 2.92 -3.40 -8.75
CA ILE A 101 1.73 -3.41 -7.89
C ILE A 101 0.76 -4.48 -8.42
N ALA A 102 0.28 -5.35 -7.52
CA ALA A 102 -0.61 -6.44 -7.92
C ALA A 102 -1.94 -5.94 -8.50
N ARG A 103 -2.43 -6.65 -9.52
CA ARG A 103 -3.76 -6.45 -10.09
C ARG A 103 -4.84 -6.95 -9.11
N PRO A 104 -6.04 -6.37 -9.13
CA PRO A 104 -7.15 -6.94 -8.39
C PRO A 104 -7.51 -8.30 -9.01
N THR A 105 -7.50 -9.37 -8.21
CA THR A 105 -7.90 -10.69 -8.69
C THR A 105 -9.43 -10.77 -8.77
N GLN A 106 -9.97 -10.92 -9.98
CA GLN A 106 -11.41 -11.06 -10.25
C GLN A 106 -12.01 -12.40 -9.78
N ASN A 107 -11.17 -13.39 -9.44
CA ASN A 107 -11.65 -14.73 -9.07
C ASN A 107 -12.12 -14.81 -7.61
N GLY A 108 -13.37 -14.41 -7.36
CA GLY A 108 -14.40 -15.31 -6.84
C GLY A 108 -14.24 -15.98 -5.47
N SER A 109 -13.40 -15.50 -4.55
CA SER A 109 -13.52 -15.89 -3.14
C SER A 109 -13.49 -14.66 -2.23
N HIS A 110 -14.69 -14.11 -2.02
CA HIS A 110 -14.99 -12.95 -1.17
C HIS A 110 -14.51 -13.09 0.29
N LEU A 111 -14.08 -14.28 0.72
CA LEU A 111 -13.76 -14.56 2.11
C LEU A 111 -12.27 -14.40 2.46
N LEU A 112 -11.37 -14.26 1.48
CA LEU A 112 -9.91 -14.19 1.73
C LEU A 112 -9.13 -13.26 0.76
N SER A 113 -9.80 -12.39 -0.01
CA SER A 113 -9.10 -11.56 -0.99
C SER A 113 -8.38 -10.39 -0.31
N THR A 114 -7.07 -10.54 -0.07
CA THR A 114 -6.19 -9.47 0.39
C THR A 114 -6.45 -8.17 -0.39
N PHE A 115 -6.61 -7.06 0.32
CA PHE A 115 -6.79 -5.73 -0.26
C PHE A 115 -5.44 -5.12 -0.58
N VAL A 116 -5.14 -4.98 -1.87
CA VAL A 116 -3.87 -4.42 -2.34
C VAL A 116 -4.00 -2.92 -2.49
N VAL A 117 -3.05 -2.19 -1.92
CA VAL A 117 -2.84 -0.75 -2.12
C VAL A 117 -1.45 -0.57 -2.71
N GLY A 118 -1.36 0.06 -3.87
CA GLY A 118 -0.08 0.46 -4.44
C GLY A 118 0.51 1.66 -3.71
N ILE A 119 1.83 1.74 -3.59
CA ILE A 119 2.55 2.94 -3.17
C ILE A 119 3.59 3.22 -4.25
N ALA A 120 3.56 4.42 -4.82
CA ALA A 120 4.41 4.83 -5.92
C ALA A 120 4.89 6.27 -5.73
N THR A 121 5.90 6.69 -6.49
CA THR A 121 6.35 8.08 -6.54
C THR A 121 5.80 8.78 -7.79
N THR A 122 5.91 10.11 -7.82
CA THR A 122 5.53 10.93 -8.99
C THR A 122 6.32 10.61 -10.27
N SER A 123 7.47 9.93 -10.16
CA SER A 123 8.27 9.48 -11.32
C SER A 123 7.92 8.08 -11.82
N ASP A 124 7.14 7.32 -11.06
CA ASP A 124 6.76 5.98 -11.46
C ASP A 124 5.73 6.01 -12.60
N THR A 125 5.96 5.18 -13.63
CA THR A 125 4.95 4.96 -14.68
C THR A 125 3.93 3.93 -14.19
N LEU A 126 2.70 4.38 -13.96
CA LEU A 126 1.63 3.51 -13.48
C LEU A 126 0.83 2.89 -14.63
N PRO A 127 0.57 1.58 -14.59
CA PRO A 127 -0.30 0.94 -15.57
C PRO A 127 -1.77 1.39 -15.48
N SER A 128 -2.52 1.20 -16.57
CA SER A 128 -3.92 1.65 -16.70
C SER A 128 -4.92 0.99 -15.73
N TRP A 129 -4.55 -0.12 -15.09
CA TRP A 129 -5.36 -0.81 -14.08
C TRP A 129 -5.13 -0.25 -12.67
N ILE A 130 -4.36 0.83 -12.53
CA ILE A 130 -4.08 1.51 -11.27
C ILE A 130 -4.76 2.87 -11.28
N VAL A 131 -5.44 3.20 -10.18
CA VAL A 131 -5.99 4.55 -9.97
C VAL A 131 -5.06 5.32 -9.03
N PRO A 132 -4.39 6.39 -9.51
CA PRO A 132 -3.49 7.17 -8.68
C PRO A 132 -4.25 8.09 -7.72
N ILE A 133 -3.78 8.17 -6.49
CA ILE A 133 -4.28 9.03 -5.42
C ILE A 133 -3.10 9.86 -4.94
N GLY A 134 -3.06 11.15 -5.30
CA GLY A 134 -2.00 12.05 -4.85
C GLY A 134 -2.09 12.33 -3.35
N ILE A 135 -0.99 12.15 -2.63
CA ILE A 135 -0.85 12.55 -1.24
C ILE A 135 0.10 13.75 -1.15
N SER A 136 -0.31 14.80 -0.43
CA SER A 136 0.56 15.93 -0.09
C SER A 136 1.32 15.68 1.21
N GLU A 137 2.48 16.32 1.39
CA GLU A 137 3.35 16.16 2.57
C GLU A 137 2.62 16.38 3.92
N SER A 138 1.57 17.20 3.92
CA SER A 138 0.74 17.49 5.08
C SER A 138 -0.14 16.33 5.57
N MET A 139 -0.18 15.20 4.85
CA MET A 139 -1.12 14.08 5.09
C MET A 139 -0.45 12.81 5.60
N ALA A 140 0.87 12.78 5.77
CA ALA A 140 1.63 11.56 6.04
C ALA A 140 2.61 11.62 7.22
#